data_AF-A0A016WLM3-F1
#
_entry.id   AF-A0A016WLM3-F1
#
_cell.length_a   1.000
_cell.length_b   1.000
_cell.length_c   1.000
_cell.angle_alpha   90.00
_cell.angle_beta   90.00
_cell.angle_gamma   90.00
#
_symmetry.space_group_name_H-M   'P 1'
#
loop_
_entity.id
_entity.type
_entity.pdbx_description
1 polymer ?
#
loop_
_entity_poly.entity_id
_entity_poly.type
_entity_poly.pdbx_seq_one_letter_code
_entity_poly.pdbx_strand_id
1 'polypeptide(L)'
;MSYYVQKYLCCSDLSRHANNLVLQIVMKSLSDREQVINAVSSKFPGSTLVTLQKDTLNLKWSIPAKPADRMSVLFKSVQSMTADIPISDFCLTQASLTDVFVILNQKYKEQE
;
A
#
# COMPACT_ATOMS: atom_id res chain seq x y z
N MET A 1 -11.82 6.74 27.60
CA MET A 1 -12.45 7.55 26.54
C MET A 1 -12.21 6.87 25.18
N SER A 2 -12.98 5.82 24.87
CA SER A 2 -12.70 4.92 23.72
C SER A 2 -13.91 4.74 22.79
N TYR A 3 -14.65 5.82 22.50
CA TYR A 3 -15.89 5.76 21.71
C TYR A 3 -16.02 6.83 20.62
N TYR A 4 -15.04 7.70 20.40
CA TYR A 4 -15.20 8.86 19.49
C TYR A 4 -14.62 8.71 18.09
N VAL A 5 -13.77 7.71 17.82
CA VAL A 5 -13.14 7.54 16.50
C VAL A 5 -14.09 6.96 15.46
N GLN A 6 -15.24 6.41 15.88
CA GLN A 6 -16.21 5.77 14.97
C GLN A 6 -17.12 6.77 14.23
N LYS A 7 -17.07 8.07 14.53
CA LYS A 7 -18.18 8.97 14.16
C LYS A 7 -18.17 9.54 12.74
N TYR A 8 -17.07 9.51 11.98
CA TYR A 8 -17.08 10.10 10.62
C TYR A 8 -16.11 9.45 9.63
N LEU A 9 -16.18 8.13 9.43
CA LEU A 9 -15.81 7.60 8.13
C LEU A 9 -16.97 7.86 7.17
N CYS A 10 -16.97 8.99 6.46
CA CYS A 10 -17.96 9.25 5.43
C CYS A 10 -17.90 8.15 4.36
N CYS A 11 -19.07 7.70 3.86
CA CYS A 11 -19.15 6.70 2.80
C CYS A 11 -18.31 7.07 1.56
N SER A 12 -18.12 8.37 1.32
CA SER A 12 -17.26 8.91 0.26
C SER A 12 -15.77 8.64 0.47
N ASP A 13 -15.28 8.66 1.71
CA ASP A 13 -13.88 8.35 2.01
C ASP A 13 -13.62 6.85 1.93
N LEU A 14 -14.58 6.03 2.38
CA LEU A 14 -14.53 4.58 2.17
C LEU A 14 -14.48 4.24 0.69
N SER A 15 -15.38 4.78 -0.13
CA SER A 15 -15.45 4.46 -1.56
C SER A 15 -14.19 4.91 -2.32
N ARG A 16 -13.62 6.05 -1.93
CA ARG A 16 -12.38 6.58 -2.52
C ARG A 16 -11.19 5.65 -2.27
N HIS A 17 -11.03 5.15 -1.04
CA HIS A 17 -9.90 4.30 -0.68
C HIS A 17 -10.16 2.82 -0.97
N ALA A 18 -11.42 2.37 -1.07
CA ALA A 18 -11.79 1.01 -1.50
C ALA A 18 -11.43 0.73 -2.96
N ASN A 19 -11.29 1.78 -3.77
CA ASN A 19 -10.76 1.67 -5.12
C ASN A 19 -9.22 1.62 -5.15
N ASN A 20 -8.53 1.83 -4.03
CA ASN A 20 -7.09 1.69 -4.00
C ASN A 20 -6.68 0.23 -4.19
N LEU A 21 -5.48 0.06 -4.70
CA LEU A 21 -4.81 -1.21 -4.76
C LEU A 21 -3.84 -1.33 -3.58
N VAL A 22 -3.60 -2.56 -3.20
CA VAL A 22 -2.70 -2.93 -2.14
C VAL A 22 -1.62 -3.78 -2.76
N LEU A 23 -0.39 -3.29 -2.72
CA LEU A 23 0.79 -4.02 -3.12
C LEU A 23 1.49 -4.52 -1.87
N GLN A 24 1.60 -5.83 -1.72
CA GLN A 24 2.42 -6.48 -0.71
C GLN A 24 3.66 -7.07 -1.37
N ILE A 25 4.84 -6.79 -0.82
CA ILE A 25 6.11 -7.34 -1.27
C ILE A 25 6.78 -8.01 -0.08
N VAL A 26 7.30 -9.22 -0.32
CA VAL A 26 8.15 -9.95 0.61
C VAL A 26 9.59 -9.78 0.15
N MET A 27 10.41 -9.13 0.96
CA MET A 27 11.82 -8.94 0.68
C MET A 27 12.65 -10.16 1.04
N LYS A 28 13.81 -10.34 0.41
CA LYS A 28 14.76 -11.40 0.79
C LYS A 28 15.51 -11.08 2.08
N SER A 29 15.82 -9.81 2.31
CA SER A 29 16.57 -9.34 3.49
C SER A 29 16.07 -7.96 3.94
N LEU A 30 16.29 -7.63 5.21
CA LEU A 30 16.01 -6.29 5.76
C LEU A 30 16.96 -5.23 5.18
N SER A 31 18.16 -5.62 4.72
CA SER A 31 19.11 -4.73 4.05
C SER A 31 18.54 -4.11 2.77
N ASP A 32 17.60 -4.79 2.13
CA ASP A 32 17.09 -4.42 0.80
C ASP A 32 15.92 -3.43 0.89
N ARG A 33 15.51 -3.09 2.12
CA ARG A 33 14.33 -2.27 2.42
C ARG A 33 14.32 -0.95 1.66
N GLU A 34 15.40 -0.19 1.74
CA GLU A 34 15.46 1.13 1.10
C GLU A 34 15.43 1.02 -0.43
N GLN A 35 16.12 0.02 -1.00
CA GLN A 35 16.10 -0.23 -2.44
C GLN A 35 14.68 -0.55 -2.93
N VAL A 36 13.96 -1.43 -2.21
CA VAL A 36 12.58 -1.80 -2.56
C VAL A 36 11.65 -0.58 -2.41
N ILE A 37 11.77 0.19 -1.32
CA ILE A 37 10.96 1.40 -1.13
C ILE A 37 11.18 2.39 -2.27
N ASN A 38 12.43 2.70 -2.60
CA ASN A 38 12.76 3.66 -3.65
C ASN A 38 12.23 3.21 -5.01
N ALA A 39 12.32 1.92 -5.33
CA ALA A 39 11.81 1.39 -6.58
C ALA A 39 10.28 1.46 -6.68
N VAL A 40 9.57 1.08 -5.60
CA VAL A 40 8.10 1.16 -5.57
C VAL A 40 7.66 2.62 -5.69
N SER A 41 8.29 3.54 -4.97
CA SER A 41 8.00 4.98 -5.07
C SER A 41 8.29 5.56 -6.44
N SER A 42 9.34 5.08 -7.12
CA SER A 42 9.65 5.51 -8.49
C SER A 42 8.66 4.96 -9.51
N LYS A 43 8.15 3.73 -9.33
CA LYS A 43 7.23 3.09 -10.29
C LYS A 43 5.78 3.54 -10.08
N PHE A 44 5.38 3.75 -8.84
CA PHE A 44 4.02 4.11 -8.44
C PHE A 44 4.05 5.45 -7.70
N PRO A 45 4.16 6.58 -8.43
CA PRO A 45 4.16 7.90 -7.81
C PRO A 45 2.83 8.12 -7.07
N GLY A 46 2.93 8.48 -5.79
CA GLY A 46 1.77 8.62 -4.90
C GLY A 46 1.37 7.36 -4.16
N SER A 47 2.14 6.26 -4.26
CA SER A 47 1.98 5.12 -3.35
C SER A 47 2.38 5.49 -1.93
N THR A 48 1.61 5.04 -0.93
CA THR A 48 1.92 5.25 0.49
C THR A 48 2.31 3.93 1.13
N LEU A 49 3.48 3.89 1.80
CA LEU A 49 3.89 2.73 2.59
C LEU A 49 3.02 2.65 3.86
N VAL A 50 2.26 1.57 3.98
CA VAL A 50 1.36 1.29 5.11
C VAL A 50 2.08 0.52 6.22
N THR A 51 3.16 -0.21 5.88
CA THR A 51 3.95 -0.93 6.87
C THR A 51 4.81 0.02 7.70
N LEU A 52 4.42 0.22 8.97
CA LEU A 52 5.16 1.05 9.94
C LEU A 52 6.34 0.31 10.59
N GLN A 53 6.26 -1.02 10.70
CA GLN A 53 7.29 -1.84 11.33
C GLN A 53 8.57 -1.87 10.47
N LYS A 54 9.73 -1.66 11.11
CA LYS A 54 11.03 -1.60 10.43
C LYS A 54 11.71 -2.98 10.30
N ASP A 55 11.34 -3.89 11.19
CA ASP A 55 11.86 -5.23 11.42
C ASP A 55 11.11 -6.33 10.65
N THR A 56 10.24 -5.96 9.72
CA THR A 56 9.49 -6.90 8.89
C THR A 56 10.03 -6.95 7.45
N LEU A 57 10.06 -8.17 6.91
CA LEU A 57 10.33 -8.44 5.49
C LEU A 57 9.09 -8.18 4.61
N ASN A 58 7.90 -8.08 5.21
CA ASN A 58 6.65 -7.86 4.51
C ASN A 58 6.33 -6.36 4.47
N LEU A 59 6.51 -5.77 3.30
CA LEU A 59 6.18 -4.37 3.06
C LEU A 59 4.87 -4.27 2.29
N LYS A 60 4.04 -3.30 2.68
CA LYS A 60 2.71 -3.10 2.12
C LYS A 60 2.53 -1.64 1.73
N TRP A 61 2.08 -1.41 0.50
CA TRP A 61 1.77 -0.08 -0.03
C TRP A 61 0.31 0.02 -0.42
N SER A 62 -0.27 1.19 -0.20
CA SER A 62 -1.51 1.60 -0.85
C SER A 62 -1.17 2.36 -2.11
N ILE A 63 -1.68 1.89 -3.25
CA ILE A 63 -1.52 2.52 -4.55
C ILE A 63 -2.88 3.11 -4.94
N PRO A 64 -2.99 4.44 -5.12
CA PRO A 64 -4.22 5.06 -5.59
C PRO A 64 -4.52 4.59 -7.01
N ALA A 65 -5.61 3.86 -7.21
CA ALA A 65 -6.00 3.45 -8.55
C ALA A 65 -6.79 4.57 -9.24
N LYS A 66 -6.48 4.83 -10.50
CA LYS A 66 -7.25 5.70 -11.38
C LYS A 66 -8.30 4.88 -12.13
N PRO A 67 -9.42 5.48 -12.57
CA PRO A 67 -10.44 4.76 -13.33
C PRO A 67 -9.95 4.10 -14.62
N ALA A 68 -8.86 4.62 -15.21
CA ALA A 68 -8.23 4.07 -16.40
C ALA A 68 -7.21 2.94 -16.10
N ASP A 69 -6.84 2.77 -14.84
CA ASP A 69 -5.83 1.78 -14.46
C ASP A 69 -6.39 0.37 -14.58
N ARG A 70 -5.61 -0.51 -15.22
CA ARG A 70 -5.95 -1.92 -15.35
C ARG A 70 -5.05 -2.72 -14.42
N MET A 71 -5.66 -3.54 -13.56
CA MET A 71 -4.94 -4.44 -12.65
C MET A 71 -3.87 -5.26 -13.37
N SER A 72 -4.17 -5.77 -14.56
CA SER A 72 -3.22 -6.57 -15.35
C SER A 72 -1.99 -5.78 -15.80
N VAL A 73 -2.13 -4.49 -16.09
CA VAL A 73 -1.01 -3.61 -16.48
C VAL A 73 -0.15 -3.28 -15.26
N LEU A 74 -0.80 -3.00 -14.13
CA LEU A 74 -0.09 -2.75 -12.86
C LEU A 74 0.64 -4.00 -12.37
N PHE A 75 0.00 -5.17 -12.44
CA PHE A 75 0.63 -6.44 -12.09
C PHE A 75 1.88 -6.72 -12.94
N LYS A 76 1.79 -6.55 -14.26
CA LYS A 76 2.96 -6.64 -15.16
C LYS A 76 4.05 -5.63 -14.80
N SER A 77 3.65 -4.43 -14.39
CA SER A 77 4.59 -3.40 -13.96
C SER A 77 5.34 -3.82 -12.70
N VAL A 78 4.66 -4.41 -11.72
CA VAL A 78 5.30 -4.96 -10.52
C VAL A 78 6.21 -6.14 -10.87
N GLN A 79 5.72 -7.06 -11.71
CA GLN A 79 6.49 -8.21 -12.18
C GLN A 79 7.77 -7.79 -12.91
N SER A 80 7.75 -6.70 -13.67
CA SER A 80 8.97 -6.17 -14.30
C SER A 80 9.99 -5.69 -13.26
N MET A 81 9.55 -5.12 -12.12
CA MET A 81 10.46 -4.67 -11.06
C MET A 81 11.13 -5.83 -10.32
N THR A 82 10.48 -6.99 -10.23
CA THR A 82 11.06 -8.15 -9.52
C THR A 82 12.28 -8.72 -10.23
N ALA A 83 12.51 -8.36 -11.49
CA ALA A 83 13.74 -8.71 -12.20
C ALA A 83 14.96 -7.93 -11.71
N ASP A 84 14.77 -6.68 -11.28
CA ASP A 84 15.84 -5.74 -10.96
C ASP A 84 16.14 -5.63 -9.45
N ILE A 85 15.28 -6.21 -8.60
CA ILE A 85 15.26 -5.98 -7.16
C ILE A 85 15.13 -7.31 -6.42
N PRO A 86 15.80 -7.51 -5.27
CA PRO A 86 15.74 -8.74 -4.46
C PRO A 86 14.38 -8.92 -3.75
N ILE A 87 13.34 -9.17 -4.53
CA ILE A 87 11.99 -9.53 -4.07
C ILE A 87 11.88 -11.05 -4.01
N SER A 88 11.35 -11.59 -2.91
CA SER A 88 11.06 -13.01 -2.76
C SER A 88 9.69 -13.36 -3.31
N ASP A 89 8.69 -12.52 -3.03
CA ASP A 89 7.31 -12.71 -3.49
C ASP A 89 6.57 -11.37 -3.51
N PHE A 90 5.49 -11.28 -4.28
CA PHE A 90 4.62 -10.11 -4.27
C PHE A 90 3.16 -10.48 -4.53
N CYS A 91 2.26 -9.68 -3.99
CA CYS A 91 0.83 -9.80 -4.20
C CYS A 91 0.24 -8.42 -4.46
N LEU A 92 -0.59 -8.30 -5.50
CA LEU A 92 -1.32 -7.09 -5.81
C LEU A 92 -2.82 -7.40 -5.72
N THR A 93 -3.50 -6.77 -4.78
CA THR A 93 -4.93 -6.96 -4.54
C THR A 93 -5.67 -5.64 -4.54
N GLN A 94 -7.00 -5.71 -4.66
CA GLN A 94 -7.83 -4.56 -4.32
C GLN A 94 -7.84 -4.37 -2.80
N ALA A 95 -7.86 -3.12 -2.35
CA ALA A 95 -7.94 -2.80 -0.93
C ALA A 95 -9.19 -3.42 -0.30
N SER A 96 -8.99 -4.22 0.75
CA SER A 96 -10.10 -4.69 1.58
C SER A 96 -10.58 -3.56 2.50
N LEU A 97 -11.76 -3.72 3.12
CA LEU A 97 -12.25 -2.78 4.13
C LEU A 97 -11.27 -2.64 5.31
N THR A 98 -10.59 -3.72 5.68
CA THR A 98 -9.54 -3.70 6.71
C THR A 98 -8.37 -2.84 6.29
N ASP A 99 -7.94 -2.92 5.03
CA ASP A 99 -6.85 -2.10 4.51
C ASP A 99 -7.22 -0.62 4.47
N VAL A 100 -8.44 -0.32 4.01
CA VAL A 100 -9.00 1.03 4.02
C VAL A 100 -9.03 1.58 5.44
N PHE A 101 -9.45 0.77 6.42
CA PHE A 101 -9.47 1.17 7.81
C PHE A 101 -8.06 1.50 8.33
N VAL A 102 -7.06 0.68 8.02
CA VAL A 102 -5.66 0.94 8.43
C VAL A 102 -5.13 2.22 7.79
N ILE A 103 -5.36 2.43 6.49
CA ILE A 103 -4.95 3.63 5.75
C ILE A 103 -5.57 4.89 6.37
N LEU A 104 -6.88 4.85 6.64
CA LEU A 104 -7.59 5.98 7.23
C LEU A 104 -7.13 6.25 8.65
N ASN A 105 -6.99 5.21 9.49
CA ASN A 105 -6.50 5.35 10.85
C ASN A 105 -5.11 6.01 10.88
N GLN A 106 -4.23 5.64 9.96
CA GLN A 106 -2.92 6.27 9.84
C GLN A 106 -3.01 7.74 9.44
N LYS A 107 -3.85 8.07 8.46
CA LYS A 107 -4.08 9.45 8.03
C LYS A 107 -4.63 10.36 9.14
N TYR A 108 -5.51 9.84 10.00
CA TYR A 108 -6.07 10.61 11.11
C TYR A 108 -5.10 10.73 12.30
N LYS A 109 -4.22 9.74 12.52
CA LYS A 109 -3.15 9.85 13.53
C LYS A 109 -2.10 10.90 13.19
N GLU A 110 -1.90 11.20 11.91
CA GLU A 110 -0.96 12.24 11.45
C GLU A 110 -1.55 13.66 11.53
N GLN A 111 -2.83 13.81 11.91
CA GLN A 111 -3.51 15.10 12.07
C GLN A 111 -3.68 15.56 13.53
N GLU A 112 -3.25 14.75 14.51
CA GLU A 112 -3.06 15.13 15.91
C GLU A 112 -1.61 15.60 16.15
#